data_AF-A0AAU4QSA1-F1
#
_entry.id   AF-A0AAU4QSA1-F1
#
_cell.length_a   1.000
_cell.length_b   1.000
_cell.length_c   1.000
_cell.angle_alpha   90.00
_cell.angle_beta   90.00
_cell.angle_gamma   90.00
#
_symmetry.space_group_name_H-M   'P 1'
#
loop_
_entity.id
_entity.type
_entity.pdbx_description
1 polymer ?
#
loop_
_entity_poly.entity_id
_entity_poly.type
_entity_poly.pdbx_seq_one_letter_code
_entity_poly.pdbx_strand_id
1 'polypeptide(L)'
;MSTGVSGMIECRPWAQVRGGDDEDAVWTAAIDLFLLNTGNAYDALACLFGVRNSFGFRPLAEERGLPEDASDGVHADFTAYGGAEGVHSTTWITWAELSATDWDETDGSGTRGTDCRCATGRCPPQHGTETRCRS
;
A
#
# COMPACT_ATOMS: atom_id res chain seq x y z
N MET A 1 3.91 18.40 12.23
CA MET A 1 3.04 17.23 12.53
C MET A 1 3.45 16.09 11.61
N SER A 2 3.69 14.90 12.16
CA SER A 2 3.90 13.68 11.36
C SER A 2 2.53 13.04 11.10
N THR A 3 2.30 12.54 9.89
CA THR A 3 1.12 11.69 9.60
C THR A 3 1.65 10.26 9.52
N GLY A 4 1.28 9.44 10.50
CA GLY A 4 1.63 8.03 10.54
C GLY A 4 0.56 7.18 9.86
N VAL A 5 0.95 6.00 9.41
CA VAL A 5 0.02 4.90 9.09
C VAL A 5 0.24 3.81 10.14
N SER A 6 -0.85 3.26 10.65
CA SER A 6 -0.89 2.06 11.48
C SER A 6 -1.84 1.05 10.84
N GLY A 7 -1.62 -0.24 11.09
CA GLY A 7 -2.44 -1.30 10.54
C GLY A 7 -1.68 -2.63 10.49
N MET A 8 -2.30 -3.61 9.84
CA MET A 8 -1.78 -4.97 9.75
C MET A 8 -1.77 -5.45 8.30
N ILE A 9 -0.78 -6.27 7.95
CA ILE A 9 -0.91 -7.22 6.84
C ILE A 9 -1.66 -8.42 7.38
N GLU A 10 -2.78 -8.76 6.76
CA GLU A 10 -3.60 -9.92 7.11
C GLU A 10 -3.48 -11.02 6.06
N CYS A 11 -3.66 -12.26 6.47
CA CYS A 11 -3.72 -13.40 5.56
C CYS A 11 -4.80 -14.40 5.98
N ARG A 12 -5.21 -15.25 5.03
CA ARG A 12 -6.09 -16.40 5.27
C ARG A 12 -5.26 -17.68 5.15
N PRO A 13 -4.58 -18.13 6.23
CA PRO A 13 -3.60 -19.21 6.14
C PRO A 13 -4.21 -20.53 5.65
N TRP A 14 -5.49 -20.78 5.97
CA TRP A 14 -6.19 -21.99 5.56
C TRP A 14 -6.78 -21.91 4.15
N ALA A 15 -6.90 -20.73 3.55
CA ALA A 15 -7.44 -20.56 2.19
C ALA A 15 -6.63 -21.33 1.13
N GLN A 16 -5.31 -21.40 1.31
CA GLN A 16 -4.43 -22.12 0.39
C GLN A 16 -4.51 -23.65 0.53
N VAL A 17 -4.89 -24.14 1.71
CA VAL A 17 -4.92 -25.58 2.04
C VAL A 17 -6.30 -26.16 1.80
N ARG A 18 -7.37 -25.43 2.10
CA ARG A 18 -8.75 -25.91 2.05
C ARG A 18 -9.63 -25.24 0.99
N GLY A 19 -9.15 -24.18 0.35
CA GLY A 19 -9.89 -23.37 -0.61
C GLY A 19 -10.34 -22.03 -0.01
N GLY A 20 -10.48 -21.00 -0.86
CA GLY A 20 -10.81 -19.65 -0.43
C GLY A 20 -12.22 -19.45 0.10
N ASP A 21 -13.12 -20.38 -0.21
CA ASP A 21 -14.53 -20.38 0.23
C ASP A 21 -14.75 -21.16 1.53
N ASP A 22 -13.69 -21.67 2.15
CA ASP A 22 -13.80 -22.35 3.44
C ASP A 22 -14.11 -21.34 4.56
N GLU A 23 -15.16 -21.60 5.34
CA GLU A 23 -15.58 -20.75 6.47
C GLU A 23 -14.47 -20.63 7.55
N ASP A 24 -13.58 -21.61 7.65
CA ASP A 24 -12.42 -21.58 8.55
C ASP A 24 -11.25 -20.74 7.97
N ALA A 25 -11.33 -20.29 6.72
CA ALA A 25 -10.35 -19.41 6.09
C ALA A 25 -10.58 -17.94 6.48
N VAL A 26 -10.65 -17.67 7.77
CA VAL A 26 -10.80 -16.33 8.35
C VAL A 26 -9.52 -15.51 8.21
N TRP A 27 -9.65 -14.19 8.13
CA TRP A 27 -8.51 -13.28 8.16
C TRP A 27 -7.80 -13.34 9.50
N THR A 28 -6.47 -13.38 9.45
CA THR A 28 -5.59 -13.39 10.61
C THR A 28 -4.52 -12.33 10.43
N ALA A 29 -4.31 -11.49 11.44
CA ALA A 29 -3.21 -10.53 11.48
C ALA A 29 -1.86 -11.27 11.42
N ALA A 30 -1.02 -10.93 10.44
CA ALA A 30 0.27 -11.59 10.19
C ALA A 30 1.46 -10.71 10.56
N ILE A 31 1.45 -9.43 10.16
CA ILE A 31 2.56 -8.49 10.40
C ILE A 31 2.01 -7.09 10.69
N ASP A 32 2.46 -6.48 11.78
CA ASP A 32 2.19 -5.08 12.10
C ASP A 32 2.96 -4.14 11.15
N LEU A 33 2.24 -3.20 10.52
CA LEU A 33 2.82 -2.20 9.62
C LEU A 33 3.83 -1.29 10.33
N PHE A 34 3.74 -1.10 11.64
CA PHE A 34 4.76 -0.40 12.42
C PHE A 34 6.15 -1.02 12.23
N LEU A 35 6.24 -2.35 12.11
CA LEU A 35 7.52 -3.05 11.90
C LEU A 35 8.10 -2.82 10.51
N LEU A 36 7.25 -2.49 9.53
CA LEU A 36 7.66 -2.25 8.13
C LEU A 36 7.82 -0.77 7.82
N ASN A 37 7.21 0.11 8.62
CA ASN A 37 7.25 1.54 8.41
C ASN A 37 8.58 2.12 8.90
N THR A 38 9.49 2.40 7.97
CA THR A 38 10.80 3.00 8.27
C THR A 38 10.74 4.48 8.67
N GLY A 39 9.54 5.08 8.71
CA GLY A 39 9.34 6.51 8.83
C GLY A 39 9.73 7.24 7.53
N ASN A 40 8.83 8.05 6.99
CA ASN A 40 9.01 8.85 5.76
C ASN A 40 8.68 8.16 4.42
N ALA A 41 7.92 7.07 4.42
CA ALA A 41 7.39 6.47 3.18
C ALA A 41 6.24 7.28 2.54
N TYR A 42 6.31 8.62 2.56
CA TYR A 42 5.18 9.49 2.18
C TYR A 42 4.79 9.38 0.70
N ASP A 43 5.75 9.15 -0.19
CA ASP A 43 5.44 8.93 -1.61
C ASP A 43 4.63 7.64 -1.78
N ALA A 44 5.04 6.55 -1.12
CA ALA A 44 4.27 5.31 -1.12
C ALA A 44 2.87 5.48 -0.51
N LEU A 45 2.75 6.22 0.61
CA LEU A 45 1.45 6.48 1.23
C LEU A 45 0.54 7.38 0.37
N ALA A 46 1.11 8.33 -0.36
CA ALA A 46 0.36 9.16 -1.31
C ALA A 46 -0.17 8.32 -2.47
N CYS A 47 0.65 7.43 -3.03
CA CYS A 47 0.27 6.58 -4.17
C CYS A 47 -0.71 5.47 -3.78
N LEU A 48 -0.55 4.88 -2.59
CA LEU A 48 -1.43 3.81 -2.14
C LEU A 48 -2.76 4.35 -1.60
N PHE A 49 -2.71 5.41 -0.79
CA PHE A 49 -3.82 5.78 0.09
C PHE A 49 -4.22 7.26 0.02
N GLY A 50 -3.57 8.06 -0.83
CA GLY A 50 -3.88 9.50 -0.97
C GLY A 50 -3.34 10.37 0.17
N VAL A 51 -2.63 9.78 1.14
CA VAL A 51 -2.14 10.50 2.31
C VAL A 51 -1.08 11.52 1.91
N ARG A 52 -1.37 12.79 2.17
CA ARG A 52 -0.49 13.93 1.80
C ARG A 52 -0.10 13.92 0.33
N ASN A 53 -1.04 13.58 -0.54
CA ASN A 53 -0.83 13.49 -1.98
C ASN A 53 -0.75 14.87 -2.66
N SER A 54 0.21 15.70 -2.26
CA SER A 54 0.52 16.97 -2.91
C SER A 54 1.11 16.82 -4.32
N PHE A 55 1.52 15.59 -4.67
CA PHE A 55 2.09 15.26 -5.97
C PHE A 55 1.01 14.88 -7.02
N GLY A 56 -0.24 14.67 -6.59
CA GLY A 56 -1.35 14.42 -7.49
C GLY A 56 -1.36 13.02 -8.10
N PHE A 57 -0.88 12.01 -7.38
CA PHE A 57 -1.06 10.60 -7.75
C PHE A 57 -2.54 10.24 -7.75
N ARG A 58 -2.94 9.23 -8.52
CA ARG A 58 -4.24 8.61 -8.33
C ARG A 58 -4.10 7.51 -7.27
N PRO A 59 -4.70 7.65 -6.08
CA PRO A 59 -4.53 6.64 -5.05
C PRO A 59 -5.24 5.34 -5.41
N LEU A 60 -4.60 4.20 -5.13
CA LEU A 60 -5.18 2.88 -5.40
C LEU A 60 -6.34 2.54 -4.48
N ALA A 61 -6.21 2.90 -3.21
CA ALA A 61 -7.14 2.53 -2.15
C ALA A 61 -7.33 3.68 -1.16
N GLU A 62 -7.96 4.77 -1.60
CA GLU A 62 -8.32 5.89 -0.74
C GLU A 62 -9.63 5.63 0.02
N GLU A 63 -9.63 5.91 1.32
CA GLU A 63 -10.83 6.07 2.18
C GLU A 63 -11.92 4.99 2.04
N ARG A 64 -11.52 3.72 1.86
CA ARG A 64 -12.47 2.60 1.71
C ARG A 64 -13.17 2.20 3.00
N GLY A 65 -12.73 2.73 4.14
CA GLY A 65 -13.21 2.31 5.45
C GLY A 65 -12.44 1.10 6.00
N LEU A 66 -12.91 0.59 7.14
CA LEU A 66 -12.43 -0.66 7.72
C LEU A 66 -13.25 -1.82 7.14
N PRO A 67 -12.63 -2.92 6.67
CA PRO A 67 -13.38 -4.09 6.23
C PRO A 67 -14.25 -4.68 7.35
N GLU A 68 -15.44 -5.16 7.01
CA GLU A 68 -16.31 -5.85 7.97
C GLU A 68 -15.77 -7.23 8.38
N ASP A 69 -14.98 -7.85 7.50
CA ASP A 69 -14.36 -9.17 7.72
C ASP A 69 -12.90 -9.07 8.17
N ALA A 70 -12.42 -7.89 8.57
CA ALA A 70 -11.09 -7.75 9.14
C ALA A 70 -10.93 -8.63 10.38
N SER A 71 -9.71 -9.05 10.70
CA SER A 71 -9.50 -9.89 11.88
C SER A 71 -9.87 -9.16 13.17
N ASP A 72 -10.26 -9.93 14.19
CA ASP A 72 -10.54 -9.41 15.53
C ASP A 72 -9.38 -8.56 16.08
N GLY A 73 -8.13 -8.90 15.73
CA GLY A 73 -6.96 -8.13 16.11
C GLY A 73 -6.96 -6.72 15.53
N VAL A 74 -7.30 -6.57 14.25
CA VAL A 74 -7.43 -5.26 13.59
C VAL A 74 -8.58 -4.46 14.19
N HIS A 75 -9.74 -5.09 14.46
CA HIS A 75 -10.86 -4.42 15.12
C HIS A 75 -10.53 -3.96 16.54
N ALA A 76 -9.79 -4.78 17.30
CA ALA A 76 -9.34 -4.44 18.65
C ALA A 76 -8.38 -3.25 18.63
N ASP A 77 -7.38 -3.27 17.74
CA ASP A 77 -6.43 -2.17 17.60
C ASP A 77 -7.11 -0.87 17.17
N PHE A 78 -8.00 -0.93 16.17
CA PHE A 78 -8.79 0.23 15.74
C PHE A 78 -9.60 0.83 16.89
N THR A 79 -10.23 -0.01 17.69
CA THR A 79 -11.00 0.42 18.87
C THR A 79 -10.07 1.05 19.92
N ALA A 80 -8.89 0.47 20.17
CA ALA A 80 -7.91 0.97 21.12
C ALA A 80 -7.35 2.35 20.73
N TYR A 81 -7.27 2.65 19.43
CA TYR A 81 -6.91 3.97 18.91
C TYR A 81 -8.02 5.04 19.07
N GLY A 82 -9.20 4.67 19.56
CA GLY A 82 -10.36 5.57 19.68
C GLY A 82 -11.36 5.45 18.54
N GLY A 83 -11.25 4.39 17.72
CA GLY A 83 -12.15 4.13 16.60
C GLY A 83 -12.16 5.27 15.59
N ALA A 84 -13.32 5.52 14.99
CA ALA A 84 -13.48 6.51 13.92
C ALA A 84 -13.14 7.95 14.35
N GLU A 85 -13.28 8.29 15.64
CA GLU A 85 -12.93 9.62 16.15
C GLU A 85 -11.42 9.76 16.43
N GLY A 86 -10.74 8.64 16.65
CA GLY A 86 -9.30 8.59 16.98
C GLY A 86 -8.37 8.50 15.78
N VAL A 87 -8.90 8.23 14.58
CA VAL A 87 -8.13 8.13 13.34
C VAL A 87 -8.62 9.13 12.30
N HIS A 88 -7.75 9.53 11.38
CA HIS A 88 -8.13 10.40 10.27
C HIS A 88 -9.00 9.68 9.24
N SER A 89 -8.61 8.48 8.85
CA SER A 89 -9.30 7.65 7.87
C SER A 89 -8.87 6.18 8.02
N THR A 90 -9.67 5.28 7.46
CA THR A 90 -9.33 3.85 7.32
C THR A 90 -9.44 3.43 5.86
N THR A 91 -8.60 2.49 5.48
CA THR A 91 -8.62 1.91 4.13
C THR A 91 -7.92 0.56 4.14
N TRP A 92 -8.05 -0.18 3.04
CA TRP A 92 -7.46 -1.49 2.84
C TRP A 92 -7.16 -1.72 1.36
N ILE A 93 -6.15 -2.55 1.08
CA ILE A 93 -5.78 -2.94 -0.27
C ILE A 93 -5.40 -4.42 -0.29
N THR A 94 -5.79 -5.12 -1.33
CA THR A 94 -5.47 -6.55 -1.50
C THR A 94 -4.15 -6.76 -2.20
N TRP A 95 -3.57 -7.94 -2.02
CA TRP A 95 -2.40 -8.34 -2.80
C TRP A 95 -2.73 -8.47 -4.30
N ALA A 96 -3.96 -8.84 -4.67
CA ALA A 96 -4.36 -8.90 -6.07
C ALA A 96 -4.32 -7.50 -6.73
N GLU A 97 -4.81 -6.46 -6.05
CA GLU A 97 -4.79 -5.08 -6.55
C GLU A 97 -3.35 -4.55 -6.68
N LEU A 98 -2.54 -4.74 -5.65
CA LEU A 98 -1.12 -4.38 -5.68
C LEU A 98 -0.35 -5.12 -6.80
N SER A 99 -0.69 -6.37 -7.09
CA SER A 99 -0.07 -7.15 -8.18
C SER A 99 -0.48 -6.66 -9.57
N ALA A 100 -1.74 -6.25 -9.71
CA ALA A 100 -2.32 -5.79 -10.98
C ALA A 100 -2.02 -4.31 -11.27
N THR A 101 -1.46 -3.58 -10.29
CA THR A 101 -1.13 -2.16 -10.43
C THR A 101 -0.02 -1.96 -11.45
N ASP A 102 -0.22 -0.98 -12.34
CA ASP A 102 0.82 -0.49 -13.22
C ASP A 102 1.73 0.48 -12.45
N TRP A 103 2.89 -0.01 -12.05
CA TRP A 103 3.88 0.76 -11.29
C TRP A 103 4.69 1.75 -12.17
N ASP A 104 4.48 1.73 -13.49
CA ASP A 104 5.04 2.72 -14.39
C ASP A 104 4.18 4.01 -14.46
N GLU A 105 3.03 4.05 -13.76
CA GLU A 105 2.21 5.27 -13.65
C GLU A 105 2.99 6.39 -12.94
N THR A 106 2.92 7.59 -13.54
CA THR A 106 3.58 8.80 -13.03
C THR A 106 2.60 9.74 -12.35
N ASP A 107 3.11 10.57 -11.45
CA ASP A 107 2.37 11.70 -10.87
C ASP A 107 1.84 12.66 -11.95
N GLY A 108 0.96 13.59 -11.56
CA GLY A 108 0.36 14.55 -12.49
C GLY A 108 1.36 15.46 -13.23
N SER A 109 2.64 15.43 -12.84
CA SER A 109 3.73 16.15 -13.50
C SER A 109 4.55 15.29 -14.47
N GLY A 110 4.38 13.96 -14.46
CA GLY A 110 5.17 13.01 -15.24
C GLY A 110 6.60 12.80 -14.71
N THR A 111 6.94 13.35 -13.55
CA THR A 111 8.34 13.40 -13.06
C THR A 111 8.65 12.31 -12.04
N ARG A 112 7.63 11.75 -11.40
CA ARG A 112 7.78 10.70 -10.38
C ARG A 112 6.94 9.50 -10.76
N GLY A 113 7.59 8.38 -11.01
CA GLY A 113 6.92 7.08 -11.12
C GLY A 113 6.66 6.49 -9.75
N THR A 114 5.69 5.59 -9.67
CA THR A 114 5.47 4.75 -8.48
C THR A 114 6.52 3.64 -8.34
N ASP A 115 7.37 3.46 -9.35
CA ASP A 115 8.53 2.56 -9.35
C ASP A 115 9.72 3.08 -8.52
N CYS A 116 10.18 2.27 -7.55
CA CYS A 116 11.41 2.46 -6.79
C CYS A 116 12.69 2.41 -7.65
N ARG A 117 12.64 2.07 -8.95
CA ARG A 117 13.82 2.04 -9.84
C ARG A 117 14.57 3.37 -9.90
N CYS A 118 13.95 4.49 -9.56
CA CYS A 118 14.62 5.79 -9.50
C CYS A 118 15.53 6.00 -8.27
N ALA A 119 15.48 5.14 -7.25
CA ALA A 119 16.32 5.27 -6.04
C ALA A 119 17.83 5.01 -6.30
N THR A 120 18.21 4.51 -7.47
CA THR A 120 19.61 4.36 -7.90
C THR A 120 19.87 5.02 -9.25
N GLY A 121 19.55 6.31 -9.37
CA GLY A 121 20.24 7.23 -10.27
C GLY A 121 20.54 6.71 -11.69
N ARG A 122 19.53 6.34 -12.47
CA ARG A 122 19.55 6.47 -13.93
C ARG A 122 18.16 6.25 -14.51
N CYS A 123 17.60 7.32 -15.07
CA CYS A 123 16.47 7.23 -15.98
C CYS A 123 16.96 6.61 -17.31
N PRO A 124 16.25 5.63 -17.91
CA PRO A 124 16.54 5.22 -19.27
C PRO A 124 16.04 6.29 -20.26
N PRO A 125 16.77 6.58 -21.35
CA PRO A 125 16.31 7.55 -22.35
C PRO A 125 15.09 6.99 -23.08
N GLN A 126 13.98 7.73 -23.07
CA GLN A 126 12.84 7.44 -23.92
C GLN A 126 13.14 7.86 -25.37
N HIS A 127 12.78 6.96 -26.29
CA HIS A 127 12.80 7.09 -27.74
C HIS A 127 14.16 7.14 -28.45
N GLY A 128 14.49 5.98 -29.06
CA GLY A 128 15.09 5.91 -30.38
C GLY A 128 16.39 6.66 -30.57
N THR A 129 17.47 6.22 -29.95
CA THR A 129 18.77 6.11 -30.63
C THR A 129 19.69 5.22 -29.81
N GLU A 130 20.27 4.26 -30.52
CA GLU A 130 21.27 3.29 -30.14
C GLU A 130 22.33 3.87 -29.17
N THR A 131 22.54 3.25 -28.01
CA THR A 131 23.77 3.51 -27.24
C THR A 131 24.27 2.22 -26.60
N ARG A 132 25.33 1.69 -27.21
CA ARG A 132 26.08 0.50 -26.79
C ARG A 132 26.54 0.59 -25.33
N CYS A 133 26.35 -0.50 -24.60
CA CYS A 133 27.17 -0.81 -23.43
C CYS A 133 28.60 -1.15 -23.89
N ARG A 134 29.61 -0.51 -23.30
CA ARG A 134 30.97 -1.06 -23.20
C ARG A 134 31.21 -1.53 -21.77
N SER A 135 31.86 -2.70 -21.73
CA SER A 135 32.28 -3.54 -20.61
C SER A 135 32.79 -2.84 -19.36
#